data_AF-A0A958Y1G4-F1
#
_entry.id   AF-A0A958Y1G4-F1
#
_cell.length_a   1.000
_cell.length_b   1.000
_cell.length_c   1.000
_cell.angle_alpha   90.00
_cell.angle_beta   90.00
_cell.angle_gamma   90.00
#
_symmetry.space_group_name_H-M   'P 1'
#
loop_
_entity.id
_entity.type
_entity.pdbx_description
1 polymer ?
#
loop_
_entity_poly.entity_id
_entity_poly.type
_entity_poly.pdbx_seq_one_letter_code
_entity_poly.pdbx_strand_id
1 'polypeptide(L)' 'MDAASGEILPDGAFEWRIENPYVGIMKNTVRLTTDGSWLEIGEQSRDGGENWKHFFEMSLRKVE' A
#
# COMPACT_ATOMS: atom_id res chain seq x y z
N MET A 1 -1.50 -14.99 14.41
CA MET A 1 -1.36 -13.61 13.90
C MET A 1 -1.24 -13.77 12.40
N ASP A 2 -2.20 -13.28 11.64
CA ASP A 2 -2.18 -13.43 10.19
C ASP A 2 -1.04 -12.58 9.63
N ALA A 3 -0.20 -13.19 8.78
CA ALA A 3 0.99 -12.56 8.24
C ALA A 3 0.68 -11.41 7.25
N ALA A 4 -0.60 -11.26 6.87
CA ALA A 4 -1.09 -10.26 5.93
C ALA A 4 -2.52 -9.84 6.28
N SER A 5 -2.86 -8.59 5.97
CA SER A 5 -4.22 -8.05 6.04
C SER A 5 -4.53 -7.21 4.81
N GLY A 6 -5.81 -7.04 4.51
CA GLY A 6 -6.27 -6.15 3.44
C GLY A 6 -7.63 -5.54 3.76
N GLU A 7 -7.82 -4.28 3.38
CA GLU A 7 -9.07 -3.55 3.59
C GLU A 7 -9.34 -2.59 2.43
N ILE A 8 -10.63 -2.35 2.16
CA ILE A 8 -11.06 -1.26 1.27
C ILE A 8 -11.26 -0.03 2.14
N LEU A 9 -10.52 1.03 1.84
CA LEU A 9 -10.61 2.31 2.53
C LEU A 9 -11.91 3.05 2.15
N PRO A 10 -12.39 4.01 2.98
CA PRO A 10 -13.62 4.75 2.72
C PRO A 10 -13.65 5.51 1.38
N ASP A 11 -12.48 5.83 0.82
CA ASP A 11 -12.34 6.51 -0.47
C ASP A 11 -12.26 5.55 -1.67
N GLY A 12 -12.41 4.25 -1.44
CA GLY A 12 -12.38 3.20 -2.45
C GLY A 12 -10.97 2.71 -2.81
N ALA A 13 -9.92 3.22 -2.17
CA ALA A 13 -8.59 2.63 -2.30
C ALA A 13 -8.53 1.25 -1.62
N PHE A 14 -7.71 0.35 -2.16
CA PHE A 14 -7.41 -0.92 -1.52
C PHE A 14 -6.07 -0.81 -0.80
N GLU A 15 -6.06 -1.09 0.50
CA GLU A 15 -4.84 -1.15 1.29
C GLU A 15 -4.55 -2.59 1.68
N TRP A 16 -3.30 -3.01 1.52
CA TRP A 16 -2.83 -4.29 2.03
C TRP A 16 -1.56 -4.09 2.87
N ARG A 17 -1.42 -4.93 3.90
CA ARG A 17 -0.31 -4.86 4.86
C ARG A 17 0.28 -6.24 5.09
N ILE A 18 1.59 -6.27 5.34
CA ILE A 18 2.30 -7.46 5.80
C ILE A 18 3.29 -7.08 6.91
N GLU A 19 3.48 -7.99 7.86
CA GLU A 19 4.58 -7.92 8.81
C GLU A 19 5.86 -8.41 8.13
N ASN A 20 6.93 -7.63 8.21
CA ASN A 20 8.22 -7.90 7.60
C ASN A 20 9.34 -7.78 8.66
N PRO A 21 10.14 -8.84 8.88
CA PRO A 21 11.14 -8.85 9.95
C PRO A 21 12.27 -7.82 9.77
N TYR A 22 12.46 -7.25 8.58
CA TYR A 22 13.53 -6.29 8.29
C TYR A 22 13.08 -4.84 8.32
N VAL A 23 11.78 -4.58 8.09
CA VAL A 23 11.24 -3.21 7.98
C VAL A 23 10.09 -2.91 8.93
N GLY A 24 9.66 -3.87 9.74
CA GLY A 24 8.46 -3.76 10.58
C GLY A 24 7.23 -4.01 9.74
N ILE A 25 6.36 -3.02 9.60
CA ILE A 25 5.14 -3.13 8.80
C ILE A 25 5.41 -2.61 7.39
N MET A 26 5.03 -3.37 6.37
CA MET A 26 4.90 -2.89 5.00
C MET A 26 3.42 -2.70 4.69
N LYS A 27 3.08 -1.57 4.08
CA LYS A 27 1.73 -1.16 3.71
C LYS A 27 1.75 -0.62 2.29
N ASN A 28 0.88 -1.14 1.44
CA ASN A 28 0.70 -0.63 0.10
C ASN A 28 -0.74 -0.18 -0.09
N THR A 29 -0.91 0.99 -0.69
CA THR A 29 -2.21 1.56 -1.03
C THR A 29 -2.34 1.64 -2.54
N VAL A 30 -3.36 0.99 -3.08
CA VAL A 30 -3.69 0.95 -4.50
C VAL A 30 -4.94 1.78 -4.75
N ARG A 31 -4.88 2.73 -5.68
CA ARG A 31 -6.01 3.59 -6.06
C ARG A 31 -6.20 3.60 -7.57
N LEU A 32 -7.44 3.46 -8.02
CA LEU A 32 -7.83 3.82 -9.40
C LEU A 32 -8.01 5.33 -9.46
N THR A 33 -7.22 6.00 -10.30
CA THR A 33 -7.26 7.45 -10.51
C THR A 33 -8.42 7.83 -11.45
N THR A 34 -8.70 9.13 -11.54
CA THR A 34 -9.75 9.67 -12.42
C THR A 34 -9.45 9.53 -13.91
N ASP A 35 -8.18 9.35 -14.30
CA ASP A 35 -7.76 9.12 -15.69
C ASP A 35 -7.72 7.63 -16.07
N GLY A 36 -8.19 6.76 -15.18
CA GLY A 36 -8.28 5.31 -15.37
C GLY A 36 -6.95 4.57 -15.18
N SER A 37 -5.90 5.23 -14.69
CA SER A 37 -4.67 4.57 -14.27
C SER A 37 -4.78 4.05 -12.83
N TRP A 38 -3.94 3.08 -12.49
CA TRP A 38 -3.75 2.61 -11.12
C TRP A 38 -2.51 3.27 -10.55
N LEU A 39 -2.60 3.81 -9.34
CA LEU A 39 -1.48 4.30 -8.56
C LEU A 39 -1.30 3.36 -7.37
N GLU A 40 -0.10 2.82 -7.20
CA GLU A 40 0.29 2.06 -6.02
C GLU A 40 1.42 2.80 -5.29
N ILE A 41 1.22 3.05 -4.00
CA ILE A 41 2.22 3.63 -3.11
C ILE A 41 2.55 2.61 -2.04
N GLY A 42 3.84 2.30 -1.89
CA GLY A 42 4.37 1.43 -0.84
C GLY A 42 5.07 2.24 0.24
N GLU A 43 4.68 1.97 1.49
CA GLU A 43 5.23 2.59 2.69
C GLU A 43 5.65 1.52 3.70
N GLN A 44 6.69 1.80 4.47
CA GLN A 44 7.18 0.92 5.53
C GLN A 44 7.34 1.66 6.85
N SER A 45 7.10 0.98 7.96
CA SER A 45 7.22 1.54 9.32
C SER A 45 7.94 0.57 10.26
N ARG A 46 9.00 1.06 10.92
CA ARG A 46 9.81 0.29 11.87
C ARG A 46 9.35 0.43 13.33
N ASP A 47 8.43 1.33 13.58
CA ASP A 47 7.96 1.75 14.91
C ASP A 47 6.48 1.42 15.12
N GLY A 48 6.00 0.34 14.49
CA GLY A 48 4.63 -0.15 14.72
C GLY A 48 3.54 0.73 14.11
N GLY A 49 3.87 1.55 13.11
CA GLY A 49 2.94 2.40 12.37
C GLY A 49 2.92 3.86 12.81
N GLU A 50 3.84 4.29 13.67
CA GLU A 50 3.94 5.70 14.11
C GLU A 50 4.54 6.59 13.01
N ASN A 51 5.62 6.13 12.35
CA ASN A 51 6.24 6.82 11.23
C ASN A 51 6.27 5.92 9.98
N TRP A 52 5.84 6.48 8.86
CA TRP A 52 5.81 5.80 7.57
C TRP A 52 6.85 6.40 6.63
N LYS A 53 7.66 5.54 6.01
CA LYS A 53 8.61 5.91 4.97
C LYS A 53 8.13 5.35 3.63
N HIS A 54 7.85 6.25 2.70
CA HIS A 54 7.65 5.90 1.30
C HIS A 54 8.90 5.20 0.72
N PHE A 55 8.72 4.04 0.11
CA PHE A 55 9.81 3.28 -0.52
C PHE A 55 9.51 2.88 -1.97
N PHE A 56 8.26 3.01 -2.40
CA PHE A 56 7.80 2.57 -3.71
C PHE A 56 6.65 3.44 -4.20
N GLU A 57 6.69 3.83 -5.47
CA GLU A 57 5.58 4.44 -6.18
C GLU A 57 5.52 3.88 -7.60
N MET A 58 4.33 3.52 -8.05
CA MET A 58 4.11 3.04 -9.40
C MET A 58 2.77 3.51 -9.95
N SER A 59 2.79 3.97 -11.19
CA SER A 59 1.58 4.17 -11.98
C SER A 59 1.49 3.09 -13.06
N LEU A 60 0.36 2.39 -13.10
CA LEU A 60 0.05 1.35 -14.06
C LEU A 60 -1.13 1.77 -14.91
N ARG A 61 -0.96 1.72 -16.22
CA ARG A 61 -2.07 1.85 -17.16
C ARG A 61 -2.40 0.48 -17.72
N LYS A 62 -3.68 0.11 -17.69
CA LYS A 62 -4.13 -1.10 -18.37
C LYS A 62 -3.85 -0.96 -19.87
N VAL A 63 -3.19 -1.95 -20.45
CA VAL A 63 -3.04 -2.09 -21.90
C VAL A 63 -4.24 -2.87 -22.42
N GLU A 64 -4.78 -2.46 -23.56
CA GLU A 64 -5.88 -3.15 -24.25
C GLU A 64 -5.44 -4.48 -24.87
#